data_AF-A0A9D4PA19-F1
#
_entry.id   AF-A0A9D4PA19-F1
#
_cell.length_a   1.000
_cell.length_b   1.000
_cell.length_c   1.000
_cell.angle_alpha   90.00
_cell.angle_beta   90.00
_cell.angle_gamma   90.00
#
_symmetry.space_group_name_H-M   'P 1'
#
loop_
_entity.id
_entity.type
_entity.pdbx_description
1 polymer ?
#
loop_
_entity_poly.entity_id
_entity_poly.type
_entity_poly.pdbx_seq_one_letter_code
_entity_poly.pdbx_strand_id
1 'polypeptide(L)'
;MNCEIGMDTNIVHVYRNNENVVAENAMNSSYISLPQLINDLNNIGLMITDRPLKSSRYRRLSWRSISLQRRLESKLDEVQPLIPSHFLLASRHITLLQRSSTSGLTNALPLQHKARHRQRL
;
A
#
# COMPACT_ATOMS: atom_id res chain seq x y z
N MET A 1 32.35 -28.80 -10.03
CA MET A 1 31.11 -29.34 -10.65
C MET A 1 31.00 -28.72 -12.01
N ASN A 2 30.89 -29.51 -13.07
CA ASN A 2 30.59 -29.00 -14.40
C ASN A 2 29.07 -29.01 -14.50
N CYS A 3 28.46 -27.83 -14.70
CA CYS A 3 27.03 -27.69 -14.92
C CYS A 3 26.83 -27.16 -16.34
N GLU A 4 25.70 -27.51 -16.93
CA GLU A 4 25.35 -27.09 -18.29
C GLU A 4 24.17 -26.13 -18.24
N ILE A 5 24.15 -25.18 -19.18
CA ILE A 5 23.14 -24.14 -19.26
C ILE A 5 22.36 -24.35 -20.54
N GLY A 6 21.05 -24.51 -20.42
CA GLY A 6 20.12 -24.51 -21.55
C GLY A 6 19.12 -23.37 -21.39
N MET A 7 18.60 -22.87 -22.50
CA MET A 7 17.53 -21.88 -22.50
C MET A 7 16.34 -22.44 -23.27
N ASP A 8 15.17 -22.44 -22.64
CA ASP A 8 13.90 -22.74 -23.29
C ASP A 8 12.93 -21.60 -23.07
N THR A 9 12.24 -21.16 -24.12
CA THR A 9 11.25 -20.06 -24.08
C THR A 9 11.68 -18.81 -23.27
N ASN A 10 12.96 -18.44 -23.35
CA ASN A 10 13.61 -17.34 -22.59
C ASN A 10 13.78 -17.57 -21.08
N ILE A 11 13.57 -18.80 -20.61
CA ILE A 11 13.87 -19.26 -19.25
C ILE A 11 15.20 -20.01 -19.28
N VAL A 12 16.12 -19.63 -18.38
CA VAL A 12 17.42 -20.28 -18.26
C VAL A 12 17.32 -21.45 -17.29
N HIS A 13 17.61 -22.63 -17.79
CA HIS A 13 17.68 -23.87 -17.04
C HIS A 13 19.14 -24.26 -16.81
N VAL A 14 19.45 -24.64 -15.57
CA VAL A 14 20.76 -25.19 -15.22
C VAL A 14 20.59 -26.69 -15.05
N TYR A 15 21.43 -27.45 -15.74
CA TYR A 15 21.44 -28.90 -15.75
C TYR A 15 22.72 -29.41 -15.09
N ARG A 16 22.60 -30.58 -14.46
CA ARG A 16 23.74 -31.20 -13.78
C ARG A 16 24.78 -31.69 -14.77
N ASN A 17 24.34 -32.39 -15.81
CA ASN A 17 25.16 -33.02 -16.86
C ASN A 17 24.42 -32.97 -18.21
N ASN A 18 25.11 -33.19 -19.33
CA ASN A 18 24.54 -33.29 -20.69
C ASN A 18 23.36 -34.29 -20.82
N GLU A 19 23.43 -35.42 -20.12
CA GLU A 19 22.33 -36.41 -20.09
C GLU A 19 21.03 -35.80 -19.54
N ASN A 20 21.14 -34.90 -18.57
CA ASN A 20 19.99 -34.20 -18.00
C ASN A 20 19.46 -33.10 -18.92
N VAL A 21 20.28 -32.56 -19.83
CA VAL A 21 19.83 -31.61 -20.86
C VAL A 21 18.92 -32.33 -21.85
N VAL A 22 19.36 -33.50 -22.33
CA VAL A 22 18.57 -34.33 -23.27
C VAL A 22 17.29 -34.84 -22.63
N ALA A 23 17.31 -35.14 -21.34
CA ALA A 23 16.14 -35.59 -20.59
C ALA A 23 15.28 -34.44 -20.03
N GLU A 24 15.61 -33.17 -20.32
CA GLU A 24 14.96 -31.95 -19.81
C GLU A 24 14.83 -31.86 -18.27
N ASN A 25 15.69 -32.58 -17.55
CA ASN A 25 15.67 -32.67 -16.09
C ASN A 25 16.60 -31.61 -15.47
N ALA A 26 16.12 -30.36 -15.46
CA ALA A 26 16.83 -29.23 -14.86
C ALA A 26 17.03 -29.39 -13.34
N MET A 27 18.16 -28.92 -12.83
CA MET A 27 18.47 -28.87 -11.38
C MET A 27 17.66 -27.81 -10.64
N ASN A 28 17.22 -26.76 -11.34
CA ASN A 28 16.62 -25.59 -10.70
C ASN A 28 15.11 -25.79 -10.49
N SER A 29 14.67 -25.40 -9.29
CA SER A 29 13.29 -25.40 -8.82
C SER A 29 12.32 -24.70 -9.78
N SER A 30 11.09 -25.22 -9.81
CA SER A 30 9.90 -24.69 -10.50
C SER A 30 9.88 -23.16 -10.58
N TYR A 31 10.34 -22.62 -11.70
CA TYR A 31 9.93 -21.30 -12.11
C TYR A 31 8.43 -21.34 -12.37
N ILE A 32 7.71 -20.37 -11.83
CA ILE A 32 6.29 -20.19 -12.17
C ILE A 32 6.22 -19.96 -13.67
N SER A 33 5.35 -20.73 -14.35
CA SER A 33 5.17 -20.58 -15.78
C SER A 33 4.71 -19.17 -16.12
N LEU A 34 5.20 -18.61 -17.23
CA LEU A 34 4.80 -17.27 -17.67
C LEU A 34 3.27 -17.10 -17.79
N PRO A 35 2.50 -18.07 -18.32
CA PRO A 35 1.03 -17.97 -18.36
C PRO A 35 0.39 -17.88 -16.97
N GLN A 36 0.91 -18.64 -16.00
CA GLN A 36 0.42 -18.61 -14.63
C GLN A 36 0.70 -17.26 -13.97
N LEU A 37 1.91 -16.71 -14.17
CA LEU A 37 2.25 -15.37 -13.69
C LEU A 37 1.32 -14.29 -14.27
N ILE A 38 1.07 -14.33 -15.59
CA ILE A 38 0.18 -13.36 -16.25
C ILE A 38 -1.24 -13.47 -15.69
N ASN A 39 -1.74 -14.69 -15.49
CA ASN A 39 -3.06 -14.92 -14.90
C ASN A 39 -3.15 -14.35 -13.47
N ASP A 40 -2.14 -14.58 -12.65
CA ASP A 40 -2.08 -14.05 -11.29
C ASP A 40 -2.05 -12.52 -11.26
N LEU A 41 -1.29 -11.90 -12.18
CA LEU A 41 -1.27 -10.44 -12.34
C LEU A 41 -2.64 -9.87 -12.75
N ASN A 42 -3.34 -10.55 -13.67
CA ASN A 42 -4.70 -10.16 -14.06
C ASN A 42 -5.68 -10.26 -12.88
N ASN A 43 -5.60 -11.35 -12.10
CA ASN A 43 -6.42 -11.53 -10.90
C ASN A 43 -6.15 -10.45 -9.84
N ILE A 44 -4.88 -10.08 -9.63
CA ILE A 44 -4.51 -8.97 -8.76
C ILE A 44 -5.08 -7.65 -9.30
N GLY A 45 -5.02 -7.42 -10.61
CA GLY A 45 -5.60 -6.25 -11.27
C GLY A 45 -7.10 -6.14 -11.00
N LEU A 46 -7.85 -7.22 -11.19
CA LEU A 46 -9.29 -7.28 -10.90
C LEU A 46 -9.57 -6.95 -9.43
N MET A 47 -8.83 -7.57 -8.50
CA MET A 47 -8.98 -7.35 -7.07
C MET A 47 -8.66 -5.90 -6.66
N ILE A 48 -7.65 -5.28 -7.26
CA ILE A 48 -7.32 -3.87 -7.02
C ILE A 48 -8.45 -2.99 -7.49
N THR A 49 -9.05 -3.29 -8.65
CA THR A 49 -10.15 -2.48 -9.21
C THR A 49 -11.47 -2.63 -8.48
N ASP A 50 -11.65 -3.72 -7.73
CA ASP A 50 -12.88 -4.05 -7.04
C ASP A 50 -13.32 -3.00 -6.00
N ARG A 51 -14.52 -2.46 -6.18
CA ARG A 51 -15.03 -1.29 -5.46
C ARG A 51 -15.29 -1.56 -3.96
N PRO A 52 -15.87 -2.71 -3.55
CA PRO A 52 -15.98 -3.10 -2.15
C PRO A 52 -14.61 -3.26 -1.46
N LEU A 53 -13.65 -3.93 -2.10
CA LEU A 53 -12.30 -4.09 -1.54
C LEU A 53 -11.55 -2.76 -1.40
N LYS A 54 -11.64 -1.88 -2.41
CA LYS A 54 -11.12 -0.50 -2.31
C LYS A 54 -11.72 0.22 -1.11
N SER A 55 -13.04 0.30 -1.01
CA SER A 55 -13.71 1.05 0.06
C SER A 55 -13.40 0.51 1.47
N SER A 56 -13.33 -0.82 1.63
CA SER A 56 -12.94 -1.48 2.88
C SER A 56 -11.49 -1.15 3.26
N ARG A 57 -10.56 -1.20 2.29
CA ARG A 57 -9.15 -0.86 2.50
C ARG A 57 -8.96 0.63 2.81
N TYR A 58 -9.66 1.53 2.10
CA TYR A 58 -9.68 2.96 2.40
C TYR A 58 -10.19 3.24 3.81
N ARG A 59 -11.28 2.59 4.25
CA ARG A 59 -11.80 2.71 5.61
C ARG A 59 -10.74 2.32 6.65
N ARG A 60 -10.09 1.16 6.48
CA ARG A 60 -9.05 0.68 7.40
C ARG A 60 -7.83 1.61 7.44
N LEU A 61 -7.40 2.11 6.29
CA LEU A 61 -6.28 3.05 6.20
C LEU A 61 -6.62 4.40 6.86
N SER A 62 -7.83 4.91 6.65
CA SER A 62 -8.32 6.12 7.32
C SER A 62 -8.31 5.97 8.84
N TRP A 63 -8.83 4.86 9.38
CA TRP A 63 -8.78 4.57 10.81
C TRP A 63 -7.34 4.50 11.36
N ARG A 64 -6.43 3.85 10.64
CA ARG A 64 -5.01 3.80 11.04
C ARG A 64 -4.37 5.19 11.04
N SER A 65 -4.66 6.01 10.03
CA SER A 65 -4.18 7.39 9.94
C SER A 65 -4.65 8.22 11.12
N ILE A 66 -5.95 8.22 11.42
CA ILE A 66 -6.54 8.94 12.55
C ILE A 66 -5.94 8.46 13.89
N SER A 67 -5.77 7.14 14.05
CA SER A 67 -5.21 6.57 15.28
C SER A 67 -3.76 6.98 15.49
N LEU A 68 -2.96 7.01 14.41
CA LEU A 68 -1.58 7.52 14.46
C LEU A 68 -1.54 9.01 14.76
N GLN A 69 -2.40 9.81 14.13
CA GLN A 69 -2.47 11.24 14.38
C GLN A 69 -2.77 11.54 15.85
N ARG A 70 -3.77 10.90 16.44
CA ARG A 70 -4.10 11.07 17.87
C ARG A 70 -2.95 10.65 18.79
N ARG A 71 -2.25 9.57 18.44
CA ARG A 71 -1.09 9.10 19.22
C ARG A 71 0.07 10.08 19.15
N LEU A 72 0.28 10.71 17.99
CA LEU A 72 1.29 11.77 17.83
C LEU A 72 0.88 13.05 18.57
N GLU A 73 -0.39 13.45 18.52
CA GLU A 73 -0.92 14.60 19.26
C GLU A 73 -0.76 14.40 20.78
N SER A 74 -1.13 13.23 21.29
CA SER A 74 -0.91 12.88 22.70
C SER A 74 0.57 12.92 23.10
N LYS A 75 1.48 12.47 22.22
CA LYS A 75 2.93 12.58 22.48
C LYS A 75 3.45 14.01 22.39
N LEU A 76 2.84 14.85 21.55
CA LEU A 76 3.16 16.26 21.50
C LEU A 76 2.71 16.98 22.77
N ASP A 77 1.55 16.64 23.33
CA ASP A 77 1.05 17.20 24.59
C ASP A 77 1.94 16.81 25.79
N GLU A 78 2.50 15.59 25.79
CA GLU A 78 3.49 15.17 26.80
C GLU A 78 4.79 16.00 26.75
N VAL A 79 5.20 16.45 25.56
CA VAL A 79 6.46 17.17 25.34
C VAL A 79 6.28 18.69 25.35
N GLN A 80 5.08 19.21 25.09
CA GLN A 80 4.75 20.64 25.14
C GLN A 80 5.23 21.38 26.40
N PRO A 81 5.09 20.86 27.63
CA PRO A 81 5.54 21.58 28.82
C PRO A 81 7.07 21.68 28.95
N LEU A 82 7.83 20.93 28.13
CA LEU A 82 9.29 20.94 28.10
C LEU A 82 9.86 21.88 27.01
N ILE A 83 9.01 22.37 26.10
CA ILE A 83 9.41 23.26 25.01
C ILE A 83 9.13 24.72 25.43
N PRO A 84 10.13 25.63 25.39
CA PRO A 84 9.92 27.05 25.69
C PRO A 84 8.80 27.65 24.82
N SER A 85 7.89 28.40 25.45
CA SER A 85 6.66 28.93 24.84
C SER A 85 6.86 29.75 23.54
N HIS A 86 8.04 30.35 23.35
CA HIS A 86 8.39 31.09 22.13
C HIS A 86 8.60 30.18 20.90
N PHE A 87 8.97 28.90 21.07
CA PHE A 87 9.10 27.94 19.98
C PHE A 87 7.75 27.38 19.50
N LEU A 88 6.76 27.26 20.39
CA LEU A 88 5.43 26.71 20.05
C LEU A 88 4.59 27.67 19.20
N LEU A 89 4.75 28.98 19.39
CA LEU A 89 4.07 30.02 18.59
C LEU A 89 4.57 30.05 17.14
N ALA A 90 5.87 29.84 16.91
CA ALA A 90 6.46 29.79 15.57
C ALA A 90 5.95 28.57 14.76
N SER A 91 5.87 27.39 15.39
CA SER A 91 5.39 26.17 14.74
C SER A 91 3.89 26.21 14.41
N ARG A 92 3.05 26.86 15.24
CA ARG A 92 1.62 27.05 14.95
C ARG A 92 1.37 27.93 13.72
N HIS A 93 2.18 28.98 13.52
CA HIS A 93 2.07 29.84 12.34
C HIS A 93 2.40 29.10 11.03
N ILE A 94 3.41 28.22 11.06
CA ILE A 94 3.82 27.44 9.88
C ILE A 94 2.72 26.44 9.47
N THR A 95 2.10 25.76 10.44
CA THR A 95 1.02 24.79 10.16
C THR A 95 -0.25 25.44 9.60
N LEU A 96 -0.57 26.68 10.03
CA LEU A 96 -1.71 27.43 9.49
C LEU A 96 -1.45 27.96 8.07
N LEU A 97 -0.20 28.33 7.75
CA LEU A 97 0.22 28.70 6.39
C LEU A 97 0.17 27.50 5.43
N GLN A 98 0.56 26.30 5.87
CA GLN A 98 0.46 25.11 5.01
C GLN A 98 -0.99 24.69 4.72
N ARG A 99 -1.91 24.84 5.69
CA ARG A 99 -3.35 24.57 5.48
C ARG A 99 -4.01 25.51 4.48
N SER A 100 -3.53 26.75 4.37
CA SER A 100 -4.04 27.74 3.40
C SER A 100 -3.45 27.56 1.98
N SER A 101 -2.29 26.90 1.84
CA SER A 101 -1.76 26.52 0.51
C SER A 101 -2.35 25.22 -0.05
N THR A 102 -2.90 24.32 0.77
CA THR A 102 -3.48 23.05 0.29
C THR A 102 -4.97 23.10 -0.05
N SER A 103 -5.65 24.24 0.12
CA SER A 103 -7.08 24.39 -0.21
C SER A 103 -7.39 24.36 -1.71
N GLY A 104 -6.39 24.19 -2.58
CA GLY A 104 -6.56 24.08 -4.03
C GLY A 104 -6.80 22.66 -4.58
N LEU A 105 -6.73 21.59 -3.78
CA LEU A 105 -6.78 20.21 -4.29
C LEU A 105 -7.85 19.29 -3.67
N THR A 106 -8.80 19.81 -2.88
CA THR A 106 -9.89 19.00 -2.32
C THR A 106 -11.23 19.26 -3.01
N ASN A 107 -11.35 18.86 -4.28
CA ASN A 107 -12.65 18.47 -4.84
C ASN A 107 -12.96 17.04 -4.38
N ALA A 108 -13.38 16.88 -3.13
CA ALA A 108 -13.97 15.65 -2.63
C ALA A 108 -15.10 16.01 -1.65
N LEU A 109 -16.30 16.14 -2.22
CA LEU A 109 -17.65 16.07 -1.65
C LEU A 109 -17.80 16.18 -0.12
N PRO A 110 -18.52 17.18 0.41
CA PRO A 110 -18.95 17.14 1.80
C PRO A 110 -20.07 16.11 1.97
N LEU A 111 -19.80 15.08 2.77
CA LEU A 111 -20.83 14.19 3.32
C LEU A 111 -21.79 15.03 4.19
N GLN A 112 -22.91 15.44 3.61
CA GLN A 112 -24.03 16.01 4.35
C GLN A 112 -24.62 14.94 5.28
N HIS A 113 -24.36 15.10 6.57
CA HIS A 113 -24.97 14.32 7.64
C HIS A 113 -26.45 14.73 7.80
N LYS A 114 -27.33 14.26 6.91
CA LYS A 114 -28.78 14.40 7.11
C LYS A 114 -29.24 13.42 8.17
N ALA A 115 -29.36 13.89 9.41
CA ALA A 115 -30.07 13.22 10.48
C ALA A 115 -31.51 12.95 10.03
N ARG A 116 -31.85 11.70 9.72
CA ARG A 116 -33.25 11.27 9.57
C ARG A 116 -33.74 10.82 10.93
N HIS A 117 -34.52 11.68 11.59
CA HIS A 117 -35.50 11.27 12.58
C HIS A 117 -36.36 10.15 11.98
N ARG A 118 -36.23 8.93 12.51
CA ARG A 118 -37.29 7.92 12.40
C ARG A 118 -38.20 8.12 13.60
N GLN A 119 -39.30 8.82 13.40
CA GLN A 119 -40.46 8.70 14.29
C GLN A 119 -41.03 7.28 14.11
N ARG A 120 -41.29 6.66 15.26
CA ARG A 120 -42.10 5.45 15.40
C ARG A 120 -43.50 5.74 14.88
N LEU A 121 -44.07 4.80 14.12
CA LEU A 121 -45.39 4.19 14.28
C LEU A 121 -45.42 2.92 13.42
#